data_AF-A0A2T2SJW9-F1
#
_entry.id   AF-A0A2T2SJW9-F1
#
_cell.length_a   1.000
_cell.length_b   1.000
_cell.length_c   1.000
_cell.angle_alpha   90.00
_cell.angle_beta   90.00
_cell.angle_gamma   90.00
#
_symmetry.space_group_name_H-M   'P 1'
#
loop_
_entity.id
_entity.type
_entity.pdbx_description
1 polymer ?
#
loop_
_entity_poly.entity_id
_entity_poly.type
_entity_poly.pdbx_seq_one_letter_code
_entity_poly.pdbx_strand_id
1 'polypeptide(L)' 'QKIARTAPVQRAWEDAKDLRIHGWIYRLDDGRIRDLDVSVDAETFA' A
#
# COMPACT_ATOMS: atom_id res chain seq x y z
N GLN A 1 -9.96 -7.68 -2.90
CA GLN A 1 -10.02 -6.33 -3.52
C GLN A 1 -8.66 -5.65 -3.39
N LYS A 2 -8.26 -4.80 -4.34
CA LYS A 2 -6.99 -4.04 -4.28
C LYS A 2 -7.22 -2.71 -3.54
N ILE A 3 -6.61 -2.52 -2.36
CA ILE A 3 -6.81 -1.32 -1.51
C ILE A 3 -6.48 -0.02 -2.26
N ALA A 4 -5.43 -0.03 -3.08
CA ALA A 4 -5.03 1.12 -3.90
C ALA A 4 -6.19 1.68 -4.75
N ARG A 5 -7.16 0.85 -5.17
CA ARG A 5 -8.28 1.26 -6.04
C ARG A 5 -9.52 1.76 -5.28
N THR A 6 -9.44 1.91 -3.96
CA THR A 6 -10.59 2.37 -3.16
C THR A 6 -10.74 3.89 -3.25
N ALA A 7 -11.98 4.39 -3.24
CA ALA A 7 -12.26 5.82 -3.37
C ALA A 7 -11.53 6.72 -2.36
N PRO A 8 -11.35 6.34 -1.07
CA PRO A 8 -10.60 7.16 -0.13
C PRO A 8 -9.11 7.30 -0.49
N VAL A 9 -8.47 6.23 -0.99
CA VAL A 9 -7.06 6.25 -1.41
C VAL A 9 -6.89 7.11 -2.65
N GLN A 10 -7.75 6.92 -3.66
CA GLN A 10 -7.71 7.71 -4.90
C GLN A 10 -7.89 9.20 -4.60
N ARG A 11 -8.89 9.57 -3.79
CA ARG A 11 -9.09 10.97 -3.37
C ARG A 11 -7.89 11.55 -2.62
N ALA A 12 -7.24 10.78 -1.76
CA ALA A 12 -6.06 11.27 -1.04
C ALA A 12 -4.90 11.57 -2.00
N TRP A 13 -4.69 10.75 -3.04
CA TRP A 13 -3.70 11.02 -4.08
C TRP A 13 -4.09 12.19 -5.00
N GLU A 14 -5.37 12.30 -5.38
CA GLU A 14 -5.90 13.45 -6.12
C GLU A 14 -5.73 14.78 -5.35
N ASP A 15 -5.89 14.75 -4.03
CA ASP A 15 -5.68 15.88 -3.11
C ASP A 15 -4.18 16.17 -2.85
N ALA A 16 -3.27 15.54 -3.58
CA ALA A 16 -1.80 15.64 -3.43
C ALA A 16 -1.30 15.33 -2.01
N LYS A 17 -2.01 14.47 -1.27
CA LYS A 17 -1.53 14.01 0.05
C LYS A 17 -0.43 12.98 -0.14
N ASP A 18 0.61 13.11 0.66
CA ASP A 18 1.69 12.12 0.75
C ASP A 18 1.16 10.84 1.44
N LEU A 19 0.71 9.89 0.62
CA LEU A 19 0.16 8.61 1.04
C LEU A 19 0.86 7.48 0.28
N ARG A 20 1.41 6.51 1.01
CA ARG A 20 2.03 5.30 0.46
C ARG A 20 1.43 4.04 1.09
N ILE A 21 1.19 3.03 0.27
CA ILE A 21 0.72 1.71 0.67
C ILE A 21 1.90 0.74 0.59
N HIS A 22 2.10 -0.07 1.64
CA HIS A 22 3.17 -1.06 1.72
C HIS A 22 2.59 -2.47 1.82
N GLY A 23 3.24 -3.45 1.19
CA GLY A 23 2.84 -4.86 1.22
C GLY A 23 3.76 -5.68 2.15
N TRP A 24 3.23 -6.15 3.26
CA TRP A 24 3.95 -7.04 4.19
C TRP A 24 3.24 -8.40 4.32
N ILE A 25 4.01 -9.43 4.63
CA ILE A 25 3.49 -10.75 4.99
C ILE A 25 3.94 -11.13 6.40
N TYR A 26 3.02 -11.71 7.16
CA TYR A 26 3.30 -12.28 8.47
C TYR A 26 3.25 -13.80 8.38
N ARG A 27 4.31 -14.47 8.83
CA ARG A 27 4.32 -15.92 8.92
C ARG A 27 3.85 -16.37 10.29
N LEU A 28 2.84 -17.25 10.30
CA LEU A 28 2.23 -17.76 11.53
C LEU A 28 3.09 -18.83 12.23
N ASP A 29 3.99 -19.49 11.50
CA ASP A 29 4.83 -20.58 11.99
C ASP A 29 5.99 -20.08 12.87
N ASP A 30 6.64 -18.99 12.47
CA ASP A 30 7.81 -18.44 13.17
C ASP A 30 7.63 -16.99 13.63
N GLY A 31 6.44 -16.42 13.42
CA GLY A 31 6.07 -15.09 13.90
C GLY A 31 6.86 -13.95 13.25
N ARG A 32 7.53 -14.18 12.12
CA ARG A 32 8.31 -13.13 11.45
C ARG A 32 7.46 -12.36 10.45
N ILE A 33 7.60 -11.03 10.51
CA ILE A 33 7.13 -10.13 9.44
C ILE A 33 8.21 -10.06 8.38
N ARG A 34 7.81 -10.15 7.12
CA ARG A 34 8.66 -9.91 5.96
C ARG A 34 8.06 -8.80 5.11
N ASP A 35 8.88 -7.80 4.80
CA ASP A 35 8.56 -6.83 3.76
C ASP A 35 8.64 -7.51 2.38
N LEU A 36 7.61 -7.31 1.55
CA LEU A 36 7.59 -7.83 0.18
C LEU A 36 8.32 -6.91 -0.81
N ASP A 37 8.84 -5.78 -0.36
CA ASP A 37 9.47 -4.74 -1.19
C ASP A 37 8.51 -4.22 -2.27
N VAL A 38 7.21 -4.18 -1.93
CA VAL A 38 6.16 -3.62 -2.76
C VAL A 38 5.59 -2.42 -2.05
N SER A 39 5.71 -1.27 -2.71
CA SER A 39 5.06 -0.03 -2.28
C SER A 39 4.36 0.64 -3.46
N VAL A 40 3.27 1.34 -3.17
CA VAL A 40 2.48 2.09 -4.16
C VAL A 40 2.11 3.45 -3.57
N ASP A 41 2.34 4.49 -4.33
CA ASP A 41 1.98 5.89 -4.06
C ASP A 41 1.35 6.51 -5.32
N ALA A 42 1.06 7.82 -5.27
CA ALA A 42 0.40 8.53 -6.37
C ALA A 42 1.19 8.46 -7.68
N GLU A 43 2.53 8.48 -7.63
CA GLU A 43 3.39 8.46 -8.81
C GLU A 43 3.47 7.06 -9.43
N THR A 44 3.63 6.04 -8.59
CA THR A 44 3.77 4.64 -9.03
C THR A 44 2.44 3.97 -9.39
N PHE A 45 1.31 4.56 -9.00
CA PHE A 45 -0.02 4.08 -9.36
C PHE A 45 -0.51 4.56 -10.74
N ALA A 46 0.04 5.68 -11.24
CA ALA A 46 -0.42 6.36 -12.46
C ALA A 46 -0.40 5.51 -13.73
#